data_AF-A0A7K0SZL7-F1
#
_entry.id   AF-A0A7K0SZL7-F1
#
_cell.length_a   1.000
_cell.length_b   1.000
_cell.length_c   1.000
_cell.angle_alpha   90.00
_cell.angle_beta   90.00
_cell.angle_gamma   90.00
#
_symmetry.space_group_name_H-M   'P 1'
#
loop_
_entity.id
_entity.type
_entity.pdbx_description
1 polymer ?
#
loop_
_entity_poly.entity_id
_entity_poly.type
_entity_poly.pdbx_seq_one_letter_code
_entity_poly.pdbx_strand_id
1 'polypeptide(L)'
;MLTTWAYISNYFVYSAMAVFTISFIAHAFETAFAVRAPEAADSTEGNLLLKTLDYKRTEKSARIATAMMILGFILLLAGIVARGISNGHVPWGNMYEFSITGALAFTGAYLAALRKYDLRWLGLFVSVSVLLTLGTAITLLYRNSAPLVPALKSTWLVIHVLAAIISGGVFLLANVVAGAYLYLDRLESRGPRPGWLQRVPSLEVLDQLSYRLVAFVFPLWTFAVIAGAIWAESAWGR
;
A
#
# COMPACT_ATOMS: atom_id res chain seq x y z
N MET A 1 20.40 26.76 0.64
CA MET A 1 19.15 26.34 1.31
C MET A 1 18.44 25.18 0.62
N LEU A 2 18.31 25.16 -0.73
CA LEU A 2 17.63 24.07 -1.44
C LEU A 2 18.27 22.68 -1.23
N THR A 3 19.60 22.60 -1.08
CA THR A 3 20.33 21.36 -0.81
C THR A 3 19.99 20.75 0.55
N THR A 4 19.76 21.57 1.57
CA THR A 4 19.44 21.12 2.93
C THR A 4 18.11 20.37 2.98
N TRP A 5 17.10 20.83 2.24
CA TRP A 5 15.79 20.20 2.16
C TRP A 5 15.81 18.82 1.50
N ALA A 6 16.70 18.60 0.52
CA ALA A 6 16.88 17.27 -0.09
C ALA A 6 17.42 16.25 0.91
N TYR A 7 18.39 16.65 1.75
CA TYR A 7 18.91 15.77 2.82
C TYR A 7 17.86 15.49 3.89
N ILE A 8 17.14 16.52 4.33
CA ILE A 8 16.02 16.38 5.27
C ILE A 8 14.97 15.41 4.72
N SER A 9 14.62 15.55 3.43
CA SER A 9 13.70 14.64 2.74
C SER A 9 14.17 13.19 2.85
N ASN A 10 15.43 12.92 2.53
CA ASN A 10 16.00 11.57 2.61
C ASN A 10 15.95 11.03 4.06
N TYR A 11 16.32 11.82 5.06
CA TYR A 11 16.25 11.40 6.47
C TYR A 11 14.82 11.04 6.90
N PHE A 12 13.83 11.82 6.48
CA PHE A 12 12.43 11.50 6.73
C PHE A 12 12.00 10.21 6.03
N VAL A 13 12.44 9.97 4.79
CA VAL A 13 12.14 8.71 4.07
C VAL A 13 12.75 7.50 4.77
N TYR A 14 14.01 7.57 5.19
CA TYR A 14 14.64 6.49 5.97
C TYR A 14 13.96 6.27 7.32
N SER A 15 13.61 7.37 8.01
CA SER A 15 12.90 7.30 9.29
C SER A 15 11.52 6.67 9.13
N ALA A 16 10.78 7.05 8.08
CA ALA A 16 9.50 6.45 7.74
C ALA A 16 9.64 4.95 7.49
N MET A 17 10.66 4.53 6.72
CA MET A 17 10.94 3.12 6.46
C MET A 17 11.20 2.34 7.75
N ALA A 18 12.01 2.88 8.67
CA ALA A 18 12.24 2.25 9.97
C ALA A 18 10.94 2.10 10.79
N VAL A 19 10.11 3.14 10.81
CA VAL A 19 8.82 3.14 11.52
C VAL A 19 7.82 2.16 10.87
N PHE A 20 7.77 2.09 9.53
CA PHE A 20 6.95 1.11 8.82
C PHE A 20 7.40 -0.33 9.11
N THR A 21 8.68 -0.57 9.32
CA THR A 21 9.18 -1.89 9.77
C THR A 21 8.64 -2.25 11.14
N ILE A 22 8.60 -1.30 12.09
CA ILE A 22 8.01 -1.53 13.41
C ILE A 22 6.51 -1.81 13.27
N SER A 23 5.80 -1.03 12.43
CA SER A 23 4.39 -1.26 12.12
C SER A 23 4.14 -2.64 11.53
N PHE A 24 4.97 -3.07 10.58
CA PHE A 24 4.91 -4.41 9.96
C PHE A 24 5.09 -5.51 11.00
N ILE A 25 6.12 -5.44 11.83
CA ILE A 25 6.38 -6.45 12.88
C ILE A 25 5.22 -6.50 13.87
N ALA A 26 4.67 -5.34 14.28
CA ALA A 26 3.54 -5.28 15.17
C ALA A 26 2.26 -5.87 14.55
N HIS A 27 1.96 -5.57 13.28
CA HIS A 27 0.84 -6.19 12.56
C HIS A 27 1.05 -7.69 12.32
N ALA A 28 2.28 -8.13 12.07
CA ALA A 28 2.61 -9.55 11.95
C ALA A 28 2.38 -10.29 13.27
N PHE A 29 2.82 -9.70 14.39
CA PHE A 29 2.56 -10.22 15.72
C PHE A 29 1.06 -10.26 16.03
N GLU A 30 0.34 -9.15 15.83
CA GLU A 30 -1.12 -9.10 16.00
C GLU A 30 -1.80 -10.21 15.19
N THR A 31 -1.48 -10.34 13.91
CA THR A 31 -2.10 -11.32 13.02
C THR A 31 -1.77 -12.76 13.43
N ALA A 32 -0.54 -13.04 13.85
CA ALA A 32 -0.12 -14.36 14.30
C ALA A 32 -0.77 -14.77 15.63
N PHE A 33 -0.94 -13.83 16.56
CA PHE A 33 -1.39 -14.11 17.93
C PHE A 33 -2.86 -13.74 18.21
N ALA A 34 -3.56 -13.09 17.28
CA ALA A 34 -5.00 -12.86 17.36
C ALA A 34 -5.82 -14.11 17.01
N VAL A 35 -5.20 -15.19 16.53
CA VAL A 35 -5.91 -16.40 16.10
C VAL A 35 -6.52 -17.15 17.30
N ARG A 36 -7.85 -17.32 17.33
CA ARG A 36 -8.55 -18.14 18.35
C ARG A 36 -8.30 -19.63 18.14
N ALA A 37 -8.20 -20.39 19.24
CA ALA A 37 -8.17 -21.86 19.20
C ALA A 37 -9.49 -22.42 18.61
N PRO A 38 -9.48 -23.57 17.89
CA PRO A 38 -10.64 -24.11 17.18
C PRO A 38 -11.89 -24.29 18.07
N GLU A 39 -11.72 -24.84 19.28
CA GLU A 39 -12.80 -25.09 20.25
C GLU A 39 -13.50 -23.80 20.74
N ALA A 40 -12.75 -22.69 20.82
CA ALA A 40 -13.28 -21.39 21.22
C ALA A 40 -13.97 -20.64 20.06
N ALA A 41 -13.64 -21.00 18.81
CA ALA A 41 -14.25 -20.40 17.62
C ALA A 41 -15.64 -20.99 17.32
N ASP A 42 -15.81 -22.31 17.52
CA ASP A 42 -17.10 -23.00 17.34
C ASP A 42 -18.17 -22.57 18.35
N SER A 43 -17.76 -22.14 19.54
CA SER A 43 -18.64 -21.68 20.61
C SER A 43 -18.99 -20.19 20.57
N THR A 44 -18.39 -19.41 19.66
CA THR A 44 -18.63 -17.96 19.56
C THR A 44 -19.68 -17.66 18.48
N GLU A 45 -20.74 -16.89 18.76
CA GLU A 45 -21.66 -16.40 17.72
C GLU A 45 -21.15 -15.12 17.03
N GLY A 46 -21.36 -14.98 15.72
CA GLY A 46 -20.93 -13.79 14.95
C GLY A 46 -20.42 -14.11 13.54
N ASN A 47 -19.95 -13.07 12.83
CA ASN A 47 -19.35 -13.23 11.50
C ASN A 47 -18.01 -14.00 11.57
N LEU A 48 -17.56 -14.53 10.43
CA LEU A 48 -16.35 -15.34 10.33
C LEU A 48 -15.11 -14.65 10.94
N LEU A 49 -14.99 -13.33 10.85
CA LEU A 49 -13.90 -12.55 11.47
C LEU A 49 -13.97 -12.60 13.01
N LEU A 50 -15.13 -12.34 13.61
CA LEU A 50 -15.34 -12.35 15.07
C LEU A 50 -15.21 -13.75 15.68
N LYS A 51 -15.62 -14.79 14.95
CA LYS A 51 -15.42 -16.19 15.36
C LYS A 51 -13.95 -16.58 15.41
N THR A 52 -13.13 -16.00 14.53
CA THR A 52 -11.79 -16.52 14.24
C THR A 52 -10.66 -15.71 14.86
N LEU A 53 -10.86 -14.42 15.10
CA LEU A 53 -9.84 -13.51 15.64
C LEU A 53 -10.28 -12.91 16.99
N ASP A 54 -9.49 -13.14 18.03
CA ASP A 54 -9.63 -12.48 19.32
C ASP A 54 -8.67 -11.29 19.44
N TYR A 55 -9.15 -10.14 19.00
CA TYR A 55 -8.39 -8.91 19.11
C TYR A 55 -8.23 -8.42 20.56
N LYS A 56 -8.94 -8.98 21.56
CA LYS A 56 -8.81 -8.51 22.96
C LYS A 56 -7.43 -8.80 23.53
N ARG A 57 -6.80 -9.91 23.13
CA ARG A 57 -5.44 -10.27 23.60
C ARG A 57 -4.34 -9.47 22.92
N THR A 58 -4.57 -9.04 21.68
CA THR A 58 -3.58 -8.34 20.85
C THR A 58 -3.86 -6.84 20.71
N GLU A 59 -4.86 -6.30 21.42
CA GLU A 59 -5.31 -4.91 21.28
C GLU A 59 -4.16 -3.90 21.45
N LYS A 60 -3.26 -4.12 22.41
CA LYS A 60 -2.08 -3.26 22.59
C LYS A 60 -1.16 -3.28 21.37
N SER A 61 -0.92 -4.46 20.80
CA SER A 61 -0.11 -4.63 19.60
C SER A 61 -0.77 -3.96 18.39
N ALA A 62 -2.09 -4.13 18.23
CA ALA A 62 -2.87 -3.48 17.17
C ALA A 62 -2.80 -1.95 17.24
N ARG A 63 -2.90 -1.38 18.45
CA ARG A 63 -2.80 0.07 18.69
C ARG A 63 -1.39 0.57 18.37
N ILE A 64 -0.35 -0.16 18.77
CA ILE A 64 1.04 0.17 18.43
C ILE A 64 1.24 0.10 16.91
N ALA A 65 0.76 -0.96 16.26
CA ALA A 65 0.90 -1.16 14.81
C ALA A 65 0.27 0.00 14.02
N THR A 66 -0.95 0.38 14.40
CA THR A 66 -1.68 1.51 13.79
C THR A 66 -1.02 2.85 14.10
N ALA A 67 -0.55 3.07 15.33
CA ALA A 67 0.15 4.30 15.71
C ALA A 67 1.46 4.47 14.92
N MET A 68 2.23 3.38 14.76
CA MET A 68 3.44 3.39 13.94
C MET A 68 3.10 3.58 12.45
N MET A 69 2.02 3.00 11.95
CA MET A 69 1.57 3.25 10.57
C MET A 69 1.27 4.75 10.33
N ILE A 70 0.58 5.39 11.27
CA ILE A 70 0.28 6.84 11.22
C ILE A 70 1.57 7.66 11.31
N LEU A 71 2.48 7.31 12.22
CA LEU A 71 3.76 8.01 12.34
C LEU A 71 4.61 7.87 11.07
N GLY A 72 4.69 6.66 10.50
CA GLY A 72 5.38 6.41 9.24
C GLY A 72 4.78 7.22 8.09
N PHE A 73 3.44 7.31 8.02
CA PHE A 73 2.75 8.17 7.06
C PHE A 73 3.13 9.65 7.22
N ILE A 74 3.14 10.17 8.44
CA ILE A 74 3.49 11.58 8.71
C ILE A 74 4.95 11.87 8.34
N LEU A 75 5.87 10.97 8.71
CA LEU A 75 7.29 11.10 8.37
C LEU A 75 7.49 11.06 6.85
N LEU A 76 6.83 10.13 6.16
CA LEU A 76 6.92 10.03 4.70
C LEU A 76 6.35 11.28 4.02
N LEU A 77 5.22 11.81 4.52
CA LEU A 77 4.63 13.06 4.05
C LEU A 77 5.60 14.22 4.25
N ALA A 78 6.21 14.35 5.42
CA ALA A 78 7.22 15.37 5.69
C ALA A 78 8.42 15.24 4.73
N GLY A 79 8.85 14.02 4.44
CA GLY A 79 9.90 13.74 3.46
C GLY A 79 9.53 14.19 2.05
N ILE A 80 8.31 13.91 1.59
CA ILE A 80 7.79 14.33 0.28
C ILE A 80 7.64 15.85 0.21
N VAL A 81 7.12 16.50 1.26
CA VAL A 81 7.00 17.96 1.31
C VAL A 81 8.38 18.62 1.27
N ALA A 82 9.34 18.14 2.07
CA ALA A 82 10.72 18.62 2.03
C ALA A 82 11.35 18.44 0.64
N ARG A 83 11.08 17.31 -0.02
CA ARG A 83 11.50 17.06 -1.41
C ARG A 83 10.91 18.11 -2.37
N GLY A 84 9.61 18.40 -2.23
CA GLY A 84 8.93 19.38 -3.06
C GLY A 84 9.44 20.80 -2.85
N ILE A 85 9.77 21.18 -1.61
CA ILE A 85 10.40 22.47 -1.29
C ILE A 85 11.80 22.56 -1.92
N SER A 86 12.58 21.48 -1.87
CA SER A 86 13.91 21.41 -2.48
C SER A 86 13.86 21.58 -4.01
N ASN A 87 12.84 20.99 -4.64
CA ASN A 87 12.63 21.01 -6.08
C ASN A 87 11.90 22.28 -6.59
N GLY A 88 11.13 22.97 -5.73
CA GLY A 88 10.24 24.07 -6.12
C GLY A 88 8.97 23.61 -6.86
N HIS A 89 8.67 22.31 -6.85
CA HIS A 89 7.50 21.70 -7.48
C HIS A 89 7.13 20.39 -6.77
N VAL A 90 5.96 19.84 -7.07
CA VAL A 90 5.54 18.53 -6.54
C VAL A 90 6.51 17.44 -7.01
N PRO A 91 7.03 16.57 -6.12
CA PRO A 91 8.05 15.58 -6.46
C PRO A 91 7.41 14.40 -7.19
N TRP A 92 7.18 14.54 -8.49
CA TRP A 92 6.76 13.48 -9.41
C TRP A 92 7.68 13.41 -10.63
N GLY A 93 8.91 13.94 -10.50
CA GLY A 93 9.80 14.14 -11.64
C GLY A 93 10.52 12.88 -12.12
N ASN A 94 10.50 11.81 -11.33
CA ASN A 94 11.17 10.55 -11.62
C ASN A 94 10.56 9.38 -10.83
N MET A 95 11.03 8.16 -11.12
CA MET A 95 10.50 6.93 -10.54
C MET A 95 10.71 6.80 -9.02
N TYR A 96 11.79 7.37 -8.46
CA TYR A 96 11.96 7.42 -7.00
C TYR A 96 10.86 8.26 -6.35
N GLU A 97 10.65 9.47 -6.86
CA GLU A 97 9.67 10.41 -6.33
C GLU A 97 8.22 9.90 -6.51
N PHE A 98 7.95 9.24 -7.64
CA PHE A 98 6.71 8.51 -7.88
C PHE A 98 6.50 7.39 -6.86
N SER A 99 7.52 6.59 -6.58
CA SER A 99 7.42 5.43 -5.67
C SER A 99 7.14 5.84 -4.23
N ILE A 100 7.85 6.86 -3.71
CA ILE A 100 7.60 7.36 -2.34
C ILE A 100 6.21 8.00 -2.22
N THR A 101 5.75 8.71 -3.25
CA THR A 101 4.40 9.31 -3.27
C THR A 101 3.32 8.22 -3.36
N GLY A 102 3.53 7.19 -4.20
CA GLY A 102 2.64 6.04 -4.29
C GLY A 102 2.52 5.30 -2.96
N ALA A 103 3.65 5.07 -2.27
CA ALA A 103 3.67 4.47 -0.93
C ALA A 103 2.89 5.32 0.10
N LEU A 104 3.04 6.65 0.06
CA LEU A 104 2.27 7.58 0.89
C LEU A 104 0.76 7.47 0.60
N ALA A 105 0.38 7.55 -0.68
CA ALA A 105 -1.02 7.49 -1.10
C ALA A 105 -1.67 6.15 -0.69
N PHE A 106 -0.97 5.04 -0.88
CA PHE A 106 -1.44 3.71 -0.51
C PHE A 106 -1.65 3.58 1.00
N THR A 107 -0.69 4.08 1.79
CA THR A 107 -0.80 4.12 3.25
C THR A 107 -1.95 5.02 3.70
N GLY A 108 -2.09 6.20 3.09
CA GLY A 108 -3.17 7.15 3.36
C GLY A 108 -4.55 6.59 3.06
N ALA A 109 -4.69 5.87 1.95
CA ALA A 109 -5.93 5.18 1.59
C ALA A 109 -6.29 4.10 2.61
N TYR A 110 -5.32 3.30 3.04
CA TYR A 110 -5.51 2.32 4.11
C TYR A 110 -5.96 2.98 5.43
N LEU A 111 -5.27 4.03 5.89
CA LEU A 111 -5.62 4.76 7.11
C LEU A 111 -7.00 5.41 7.01
N ALA A 112 -7.39 5.90 5.83
CA ALA A 112 -8.74 6.44 5.60
C ALA A 112 -9.81 5.34 5.66
N ALA A 113 -9.57 4.18 5.04
CA ALA A 113 -10.48 3.04 5.11
C ALA A 113 -10.66 2.54 6.54
N LEU A 114 -9.58 2.54 7.34
CA LEU A 114 -9.58 2.12 8.74
C LEU A 114 -10.47 2.99 9.64
N ARG A 115 -10.79 4.23 9.24
CA ARG A 115 -11.74 5.09 9.98
C ARG A 115 -13.19 4.61 9.88
N LYS A 116 -13.54 3.90 8.81
CA LYS A 116 -14.92 3.48 8.51
C LYS A 116 -15.11 1.97 8.62
N TYR A 117 -14.08 1.19 8.32
CA TYR A 117 -14.14 -0.27 8.28
C TYR A 117 -13.02 -0.87 9.14
N ASP A 118 -13.32 -1.92 9.90
CA ASP A 118 -12.33 -2.60 10.74
C ASP A 118 -11.47 -3.56 9.91
N LEU A 119 -10.53 -2.98 9.15
CA LEU A 119 -9.67 -3.68 8.20
C LEU A 119 -8.24 -3.87 8.70
N ARG A 120 -8.04 -3.98 10.03
CA ARG A 120 -6.70 -4.01 10.65
C ARG A 120 -5.79 -5.12 10.12
N TRP A 121 -6.36 -6.26 9.76
CA TRP A 121 -5.64 -7.39 9.17
C TRP A 121 -4.96 -7.03 7.83
N LEU A 122 -5.50 -6.06 7.08
CA LEU A 122 -4.85 -5.54 5.87
C LEU A 122 -3.56 -4.77 6.19
N GLY A 123 -3.40 -4.27 7.41
CA GLY A 123 -2.21 -3.52 7.83
C GLY A 123 -0.90 -4.28 7.63
N LEU A 124 -0.92 -5.62 7.78
CA LEU A 124 0.22 -6.48 7.47
C LEU A 124 0.62 -6.40 5.98
N PHE A 125 -0.35 -6.58 5.09
CA PHE A 125 -0.13 -6.55 3.65
C PHE A 125 0.22 -5.16 3.13
N VAL A 126 -0.39 -4.13 3.72
CA VAL A 126 -0.09 -2.73 3.40
C VAL A 126 1.33 -2.37 3.81
N SER A 127 1.73 -2.67 5.06
CA SER A 127 3.07 -2.35 5.55
C SER A 127 4.18 -3.06 4.78
N VAL A 128 4.05 -4.36 4.47
CA VAL A 128 5.06 -5.06 3.65
C VAL A 128 5.14 -4.49 2.23
N SER A 129 4.01 -4.14 1.62
CA SER A 129 3.98 -3.53 0.29
C SER A 129 4.65 -2.16 0.26
N VAL A 130 4.41 -1.34 1.29
CA VAL A 130 5.06 -0.04 1.48
C VAL A 130 6.56 -0.22 1.67
N LEU A 131 7.00 -1.17 2.49
CA LEU A 131 8.42 -1.45 2.71
C LEU A 131 9.12 -1.93 1.44
N LEU A 132 8.51 -2.81 0.66
CA LEU A 132 9.05 -3.25 -0.62
C LEU A 132 9.15 -2.08 -1.62
N THR A 133 8.14 -1.21 -1.64
CA THR A 133 8.12 -0.02 -2.50
C THR A 133 9.22 0.97 -2.10
N LEU A 134 9.33 1.30 -0.80
CA LEU A 134 10.37 2.20 -0.29
C LEU A 134 11.77 1.60 -0.44
N GLY A 135 11.93 0.30 -0.19
CA GLY A 135 13.17 -0.43 -0.39
C GLY A 135 13.62 -0.40 -1.86
N THR A 136 12.70 -0.64 -2.79
CA THR A 136 12.95 -0.52 -4.23
C THR A 136 13.30 0.92 -4.63
N ALA A 137 12.55 1.89 -4.09
CA ALA A 137 12.78 3.30 -4.35
C ALA A 137 14.21 3.71 -3.97
N ILE A 138 14.65 3.34 -2.76
CA ILE A 138 15.95 3.73 -2.22
C ILE A 138 17.10 2.96 -2.88
N THR A 139 16.92 1.68 -3.18
CA THR A 139 18.04 0.83 -3.66
C THR A 139 18.20 0.85 -5.17
N LEU A 140 17.11 0.90 -5.94
CA LEU A 140 17.14 0.77 -7.40
C LEU A 140 16.81 2.06 -8.15
N LEU A 141 15.92 2.88 -7.58
CA LEU A 141 15.34 4.02 -8.30
C LEU A 141 15.89 5.37 -7.85
N TYR A 142 16.71 5.41 -6.78
CA TYR A 142 17.12 6.65 -6.13
C TYR A 142 17.78 7.61 -7.13
N ARG A 143 17.29 8.84 -7.13
CA ARG A 143 17.85 9.96 -7.89
C ARG A 143 17.99 11.16 -6.98
N ASN A 144 19.00 11.99 -7.23
CA ASN A 144 19.14 13.25 -6.52
C ASN A 144 18.02 14.22 -6.90
N SER A 145 17.70 15.15 -5.98
CA SER A 145 16.81 16.26 -6.27
C SER A 145 17.40 17.09 -7.42
N ALA A 146 16.60 17.32 -8.46
CA ALA A 146 17.00 18.00 -9.68
C ALA A 146 15.78 18.69 -10.32
N PRO A 147 15.98 19.75 -11.12
CA PRO A 147 14.90 20.44 -11.81
C PRO A 147 14.14 19.52 -12.78
N LEU A 148 12.84 19.79 -13.00
CA LEU A 148 12.06 19.09 -14.02
C LEU A 148 12.64 19.33 -15.41
N VAL A 149 12.80 18.25 -16.16
CA VAL A 149 12.97 18.34 -17.62
C VAL A 149 11.71 18.95 -18.25
N PRO A 150 11.84 19.73 -19.34
CA PRO A 150 10.71 20.48 -19.91
C PRO A 150 9.47 19.62 -20.20
N ALA A 151 9.67 18.37 -20.65
CA ALA A 151 8.62 17.38 -20.90
C ALA A 151 7.68 17.11 -19.71
N LEU A 152 8.13 17.35 -18.48
CA LEU A 152 7.34 17.07 -17.26
C LEU A 152 6.51 18.27 -16.78
N LYS A 153 6.62 19.43 -17.43
CA LYS A 153 5.83 20.64 -17.09
C LYS A 153 4.46 20.59 -17.79
N SER A 154 3.62 19.63 -17.45
CA SER A 154 2.31 19.43 -18.10
C SER A 154 1.23 19.02 -17.11
N THR A 155 0.03 19.61 -17.24
CA THR A 155 -1.16 19.21 -16.46
C THR A 155 -1.58 17.78 -16.79
N TRP A 156 -1.35 17.33 -18.03
CA TRP A 156 -1.65 15.95 -18.44
C TRP A 156 -0.78 14.94 -17.70
N LEU A 157 0.48 15.28 -17.39
CA LEU A 157 1.34 14.44 -16.55
C LEU A 157 0.70 14.26 -15.16
N VAL A 158 0.22 15.34 -14.55
CA VAL A 158 -0.41 15.30 -13.23
C VAL A 158 -1.64 14.38 -13.24
N ILE A 159 -2.52 14.55 -14.23
CA ILE A 159 -3.74 13.74 -14.38
C ILE A 159 -3.38 12.26 -14.60
N HIS A 160 -2.43 11.99 -15.50
CA HIS A 160 -1.93 10.64 -15.80
C HIS A 160 -1.35 9.97 -14.55
N VAL A 161 -0.41 10.64 -13.87
CA VAL A 161 0.29 10.09 -12.70
C VAL A 161 -0.68 9.81 -11.56
N LEU A 162 -1.65 10.69 -11.30
CA LEU A 162 -2.68 10.45 -10.27
C LEU A 162 -3.54 9.23 -10.62
N ALA A 163 -4.02 9.13 -11.86
CA ALA A 163 -4.80 7.98 -12.31
C ALA A 163 -3.98 6.68 -12.24
N ALA A 164 -2.69 6.73 -12.59
CA ALA A 164 -1.77 5.60 -12.52
C ALA A 164 -1.48 5.16 -11.07
N ILE A 165 -1.29 6.10 -10.13
CA ILE A 165 -1.09 5.80 -8.70
C ILE A 165 -2.32 5.10 -8.12
N ILE A 166 -3.52 5.66 -8.36
CA ILE A 166 -4.76 5.05 -7.87
C ILE A 166 -4.94 3.66 -8.48
N SER A 167 -4.69 3.53 -9.78
CA SER A 167 -4.81 2.24 -10.47
C SER A 167 -3.82 1.21 -9.95
N GLY A 168 -2.55 1.59 -9.81
CA GLY A 168 -1.49 0.73 -9.28
C GLY A 168 -1.79 0.23 -7.86
N GLY A 169 -2.35 1.09 -7.00
CA GLY A 169 -2.75 0.71 -5.64
C GLY A 169 -3.86 -0.35 -5.63
N VAL A 170 -4.90 -0.18 -6.46
CA VAL A 170 -5.99 -1.16 -6.55
C VAL A 170 -5.54 -2.45 -7.23
N PHE A 171 -4.68 -2.38 -8.26
CA PHE A 171 -4.10 -3.57 -8.88
C PHE A 171 -3.19 -4.33 -7.93
N LEU A 172 -2.40 -3.64 -7.10
CA LEU A 172 -1.58 -4.31 -6.09
C LEU A 172 -2.45 -5.08 -5.10
N LEU A 173 -3.55 -4.49 -4.65
CA LEU A 173 -4.52 -5.17 -3.80
C LEU A 173 -5.16 -6.37 -4.53
N ALA A 174 -5.57 -6.20 -5.79
CA ALA A 174 -6.12 -7.29 -6.60
C ALA A 174 -5.11 -8.44 -6.78
N ASN A 175 -3.83 -8.14 -7.00
CA ASN A 175 -2.76 -9.14 -7.10
C ASN A 175 -2.54 -9.90 -5.79
N VAL A 176 -2.64 -9.23 -4.64
CA VAL A 176 -2.57 -9.91 -3.33
C VAL A 176 -3.76 -10.86 -3.16
N VAL A 177 -4.97 -10.43 -3.50
CA VAL A 177 -6.18 -11.25 -3.44
C VAL A 177 -6.09 -12.45 -4.40
N ALA A 178 -5.68 -12.22 -5.64
CA ALA A 178 -5.50 -13.26 -6.65
C ALA A 178 -4.37 -14.25 -6.27
N GLY A 179 -3.26 -13.74 -5.72
CA GLY A 179 -2.18 -14.58 -5.21
C GLY A 179 -2.63 -15.47 -4.05
N ALA A 180 -3.43 -14.92 -3.13
CA ALA A 180 -4.05 -15.70 -2.05
C ALA A 180 -5.02 -16.77 -2.59
N TYR A 181 -5.84 -16.44 -3.59
CA TYR A 181 -6.70 -17.39 -4.28
C TYR A 181 -5.89 -18.56 -4.86
N LEU A 182 -4.86 -18.27 -5.68
CA LEU A 182 -4.05 -19.30 -6.34
C LEU A 182 -3.31 -20.19 -5.32
N TYR A 183 -2.82 -19.59 -4.23
CA TYR A 183 -2.17 -20.32 -3.15
C TYR A 183 -3.14 -21.28 -2.45
N LEU A 184 -4.36 -20.82 -2.16
CA LEU A 184 -5.40 -21.60 -1.50
C LEU A 184 -5.95 -22.71 -2.39
N ASP A 185 -6.19 -22.43 -3.67
CA ASP A 185 -6.67 -23.41 -4.64
C ASP A 185 -5.67 -24.58 -4.78
N ARG A 186 -4.38 -24.25 -4.82
CA ARG A 186 -3.30 -25.25 -4.81
C ARG A 186 -3.22 -26.04 -3.49
N LEU A 187 -3.60 -25.46 -2.36
CA LEU A 187 -3.62 -26.16 -1.07
C LEU A 187 -4.83 -27.09 -0.97
N GLU A 188 -6.02 -26.61 -1.29
CA GLU A 188 -7.27 -27.38 -1.22
C GLU A 188 -7.27 -28.59 -2.15
N SER A 189 -6.64 -28.47 -3.33
CA SER A 189 -6.44 -29.60 -4.25
C SER A 189 -5.56 -30.71 -3.68
N ARG A 190 -4.78 -30.46 -2.61
CA ARG A 190 -3.91 -31.43 -1.93
C ARG A 190 -4.47 -31.94 -0.61
N GLY A 191 -5.60 -31.42 -0.16
CA GLY A 191 -6.22 -31.78 1.11
C GLY A 191 -6.88 -30.58 1.80
N PRO A 192 -7.54 -30.80 2.95
CA PRO A 192 -8.21 -29.74 3.68
C PRO A 192 -7.20 -28.69 4.16
N ARG A 193 -7.64 -27.43 4.17
CA ARG A 193 -6.81 -26.31 4.65
C ARG A 193 -6.30 -26.59 6.07
N PRO A 194 -5.01 -26.31 6.36
CA PRO A 194 -4.50 -26.27 7.72
C PRO A 194 -5.39 -25.39 8.60
N GLY A 195 -5.54 -25.71 9.88
CA GLY A 195 -6.47 -25.01 10.77
C GLY A 195 -6.31 -23.49 10.81
N TRP A 196 -5.10 -22.95 10.56
CA TRP A 196 -4.86 -21.50 10.48
C TRP A 196 -5.35 -20.86 9.16
N LEU A 197 -5.40 -21.60 8.05
CA LEU A 197 -5.83 -21.16 6.70
C LEU A 197 -7.34 -21.29 6.46
N GLN A 198 -8.05 -22.06 7.27
CA GLN A 198 -9.52 -22.18 7.19
C GLN A 198 -10.25 -20.83 7.38
N ARG A 199 -9.54 -19.80 7.87
CA ARG A 199 -10.06 -18.46 8.16
C ARG A 199 -9.93 -17.48 6.99
N VAL A 200 -9.09 -17.78 6.00
CA VAL A 200 -8.98 -16.95 4.80
C VAL A 200 -10.30 -17.11 4.02
N PRO A 201 -10.83 -16.06 3.36
CA PRO A 201 -12.09 -16.17 2.62
C PRO A 201 -12.09 -17.37 1.64
N SER A 202 -13.29 -17.86 1.34
CA SER A 202 -13.45 -18.94 0.36
C SER A 202 -12.91 -18.51 -1.01
N LEU A 203 -12.55 -19.49 -1.85
CA LEU A 203 -12.10 -19.22 -3.22
C LEU A 203 -13.10 -18.36 -3.98
N GLU A 204 -14.41 -18.64 -3.82
CA GLU A 204 -15.51 -17.85 -4.38
C GLU A 204 -15.45 -16.37 -3.98
N VAL A 205 -15.22 -16.07 -2.69
CA VAL A 205 -15.16 -14.68 -2.20
C VAL A 205 -13.92 -13.97 -2.73
N LEU A 206 -12.78 -14.66 -2.76
CA LEU A 206 -11.54 -14.09 -3.29
C LEU A 206 -11.65 -13.82 -4.79
N ASP A 207 -12.28 -14.72 -5.55
CA ASP A 207 -12.53 -14.55 -6.97
C ASP A 207 -13.46 -13.35 -7.24
N GLN A 208 -14.60 -13.28 -6.55
CA GLN A 208 -15.52 -12.14 -6.67
C GLN A 208 -14.87 -10.82 -6.25
N LEU A 209 -14.06 -10.81 -5.19
CA LEU A 209 -13.34 -9.62 -4.75
C LEU A 209 -12.30 -9.19 -5.79
N SER A 210 -11.52 -10.13 -6.32
CA SER A 210 -10.55 -9.89 -7.39
C SER A 210 -11.25 -9.30 -8.62
N TYR A 211 -12.32 -9.94 -9.09
CA TYR A 211 -13.13 -9.48 -10.22
C TYR A 211 -13.64 -8.05 -10.00
N ARG A 212 -14.22 -7.74 -8.83
CA ARG A 212 -14.73 -6.39 -8.52
C ARG A 212 -13.64 -5.34 -8.49
N LEU A 213 -12.47 -5.65 -7.90
CA LEU A 213 -11.33 -4.74 -7.86
C LEU A 213 -10.82 -4.45 -9.27
N VAL A 214 -10.65 -5.48 -10.09
CA VAL A 214 -10.19 -5.35 -11.47
C VAL A 214 -11.21 -4.61 -12.33
N ALA A 215 -12.50 -4.95 -12.24
CA ALA A 215 -13.57 -4.29 -12.99
C ALA A 215 -13.70 -2.81 -12.62
N PHE A 216 -13.52 -2.45 -11.34
CA PHE A 216 -13.53 -1.06 -10.89
C PHE A 216 -12.32 -0.27 -11.41
N VAL A 217 -11.11 -0.86 -11.34
CA VAL A 217 -9.88 -0.13 -11.70
C VAL A 217 -9.63 -0.10 -13.20
N PHE A 218 -10.12 -1.06 -13.96
CA PHE A 218 -9.83 -1.18 -15.39
C PHE A 218 -10.18 0.10 -16.18
N PRO A 219 -11.37 0.73 -16.03
CA PRO A 219 -11.66 1.99 -16.70
C PRO A 219 -10.71 3.12 -16.32
N LEU A 220 -10.34 3.21 -15.04
CA LEU A 220 -9.40 4.22 -14.55
C LEU A 220 -7.99 4.00 -15.13
N TRP A 221 -7.57 2.75 -15.25
CA TRP A 221 -6.31 2.38 -15.88
C TRP A 221 -6.31 2.68 -17.38
N THR A 222 -7.39 2.36 -18.09
CA THR A 222 -7.55 2.72 -19.50
C THR A 222 -7.44 4.24 -19.69
N PHE A 223 -8.12 5.01 -18.83
CA PHE A 223 -7.97 6.47 -18.82
C PHE A 223 -6.53 6.91 -18.53
N ALA A 224 -5.86 6.29 -17.56
CA ALA A 224 -4.46 6.59 -17.26
C ALA A 224 -3.57 6.36 -18.49
N VAL A 225 -3.73 5.25 -19.21
CA VAL A 225 -2.97 4.97 -20.45
C VAL A 225 -3.24 6.04 -21.52
N ILE A 226 -4.50 6.41 -21.75
CA ILE A 226 -4.87 7.46 -22.71
C ILE A 226 -4.26 8.82 -22.31
N ALA A 227 -4.42 9.22 -21.04
CA ALA A 227 -3.84 10.46 -20.53
C ALA A 227 -2.31 10.47 -20.65
N GLY A 228 -1.66 9.30 -20.50
CA GLY A 228 -0.23 9.13 -20.71
C GLY A 228 0.17 9.34 -22.17
N ALA A 229 -0.62 8.84 -23.12
CA ALA A 229 -0.39 9.08 -24.55
C ALA A 229 -0.56 10.57 -24.90
N ILE A 230 -1.59 11.24 -24.40
CA ILE A 230 -1.81 12.69 -24.60
C ILE A 230 -0.63 13.49 -24.03
N TRP A 231 -0.15 13.12 -22.84
CA TRP A 231 1.04 13.74 -22.27
C TRP A 231 2.26 13.52 -23.17
N ALA A 232 2.51 12.29 -23.64
CA ALA A 232 3.66 11.96 -24.47
C ALA A 232 3.67 12.76 -25.79
N GLU A 233 2.52 12.86 -26.47
CA GLU A 233 2.34 13.72 -27.64
C GLU A 233 2.67 15.18 -27.29
N SER A 234 2.08 15.72 -26.22
CA SER A 234 2.31 17.11 -25.82
C SER A 234 3.77 17.42 -25.45
N ALA A 235 4.50 16.42 -24.96
CA ALA A 235 5.86 16.57 -24.45
C ALA A 235 6.93 16.34 -25.53
N TRP A 236 6.65 15.45 -26.49
CA TRP A 236 7.63 14.99 -27.48
C TRP A 236 7.22 15.21 -28.94
N GLY A 237 6.00 15.68 -29.21
CA GLY A 237 5.50 16.00 -30.55
C GLY A 237 5.40 14.81 -31.49
N ARG A 238 4.96 13.66 -30.98
CA ARG A 238 4.82 12.40 -31.72
C ARG A 238 3.54 11.68 -31.38
#